data_AF-A0A4Y2ELX4-F1
#
_entry.id   AF-A0A4Y2ELX4-F1
#
_cell.length_a   1.000
_cell.length_b   1.000
_cell.length_c   1.000
_cell.angle_alpha   90.00
_cell.angle_beta   90.00
_cell.angle_gamma   90.00
#
_symmetry.space_group_name_H-M   'P 1'
#
loop_
_entity.id
_entity.type
_entity.pdbx_description
1 polymer ?
#
loop_
_entity_poly.entity_id
_entity_poly.type
_entity_poly.pdbx_seq_one_letter_code
_entity_poly.pdbx_strand_id
1 'polypeptide(L)'
;MEAALKIVRTRAKEWASKEDYKEVFKEWEELKIIEKIEGESETSHFLLHRPRVKTDSITIKIRPVFDASPRETGKSSLNDLLYKSPNLIEQIPDIIDMFRSYPISISADIEKAFLQLGVALEHRDFLKFFYPTNCILTLQIVYRHCQVVFRISSSPFLLAAALSHLLEHVPAKKHMQLAYFSDTSQGVKVVLVRAKSRVTLLKQVTIPR
;
A
#
# COMPACT_ATOMS: atom_id res chain seq x y z
N MET A 1 17.97 4.99 18.19
CA MET A 1 17.84 5.18 16.74
C MET A 1 18.87 4.30 16.08
N GLU A 2 20.11 4.30 16.58
CA GLU A 2 21.19 3.46 16.05
C GLU A 2 20.94 1.95 16.08
N ALA A 3 20.31 1.39 17.13
CA ALA A 3 20.08 -0.05 17.19
C ALA A 3 19.04 -0.51 16.16
N ALA A 4 17.93 0.23 16.04
CA ALA A 4 16.93 -0.01 15.00
C ALA A 4 17.52 0.19 13.59
N LEU A 5 18.34 1.23 13.39
CA LEU A 5 19.01 1.47 12.12
C LEU A 5 20.00 0.35 11.77
N LYS A 6 20.72 -0.19 12.75
CA LYS A 6 21.60 -1.37 12.57
C LYS A 6 20.81 -2.59 12.10
N ILE A 7 19.62 -2.83 12.68
CA ILE A 7 18.74 -3.92 12.24
C ILE A 7 18.31 -3.72 10.79
N VAL A 8 17.80 -2.53 10.43
CA VAL A 8 17.35 -2.25 9.06
C VAL A 8 18.51 -2.42 8.07
N ARG A 9 19.70 -1.92 8.40
CA ARG A 9 20.92 -2.06 7.57
C ARG A 9 21.33 -3.52 7.38
N THR A 10 21.40 -4.29 8.47
CA THR A 10 21.78 -5.71 8.39
C THR A 10 20.78 -6.50 7.54
N ARG A 11 19.48 -6.27 7.74
CA ARG A 11 18.43 -6.92 6.95
C ARG A 11 18.45 -6.54 5.48
N ALA A 12 18.72 -5.28 5.14
CA ALA A 12 18.87 -4.86 3.75
C ALA A 12 20.01 -5.62 3.05
N LYS A 13 21.12 -5.86 3.75
CA LYS A 13 22.26 -6.65 3.22
C LYS A 13 21.93 -8.12 3.00
N GLU A 14 21.10 -8.75 3.84
CA GLU A 14 20.69 -10.16 3.66
C GLU A 14 20.06 -10.42 2.28
N TRP A 15 19.45 -9.40 1.68
CA TRP A 15 18.75 -9.51 0.39
C TRP A 15 19.51 -8.88 -0.77
N ALA A 16 20.74 -8.41 -0.53
CA ALA A 16 21.54 -7.72 -1.53
C ALA A 16 22.17 -8.65 -2.58
N SER A 17 22.16 -9.96 -2.37
CA SER A 17 22.55 -10.96 -3.37
C SER A 17 21.39 -11.45 -4.24
N LYS A 18 20.22 -10.80 -4.18
CA LYS A 18 19.04 -11.18 -4.96
C LYS A 18 18.81 -10.16 -6.07
N GLU A 19 19.23 -10.47 -7.29
CA GLU A 19 19.10 -9.59 -8.46
C GLU A 19 17.62 -9.28 -8.77
N ASP A 20 16.75 -10.29 -8.78
CA ASP A 20 15.29 -10.14 -8.93
C ASP A 20 14.70 -9.13 -7.93
N TYR A 21 15.29 -9.00 -6.73
CA TYR A 21 14.80 -8.06 -5.72
C TYR A 21 15.20 -6.62 -6.04
N LYS A 22 16.40 -6.42 -6.61
CA LYS A 22 16.89 -5.12 -7.07
C LYS A 22 16.13 -4.62 -8.28
N GLU A 23 15.78 -5.51 -9.21
CA GLU A 23 14.99 -5.18 -10.40
C GLU A 23 13.65 -4.54 -10.05
N VAL A 24 12.98 -5.01 -8.98
CA VAL A 24 11.73 -4.40 -8.52
C VAL A 24 11.92 -2.93 -8.12
N PHE A 25 13.02 -2.61 -7.43
CA PHE A 25 13.29 -1.23 -7.05
C PHE A 25 13.64 -0.35 -8.25
N LYS A 26 14.31 -0.91 -9.26
CA LYS A 26 14.56 -0.20 -10.52
C LYS A 26 13.25 0.15 -11.23
N GLU A 27 12.33 -0.81 -11.35
CA GLU A 27 10.98 -0.57 -11.89
C GLU A 27 10.25 0.52 -11.08
N TRP A 28 10.34 0.48 -9.76
CA TRP A 28 9.69 1.46 -8.90
C TRP A 28 10.27 2.87 -9.01
N GLU A 29 11.58 2.99 -9.26
CA GLU A 29 12.23 4.26 -9.54
C GLU A 29 11.78 4.82 -10.89
N GLU A 30 11.72 3.99 -11.94
CA GLU A 30 11.21 4.37 -13.26
C GLU A 30 9.73 4.84 -13.20
N LEU A 31 8.92 4.16 -12.38
CA LEU A 31 7.52 4.52 -12.12
C LEU A 31 7.34 5.69 -11.14
N LYS A 32 8.44 6.27 -10.62
CA LYS A 32 8.43 7.35 -9.60
C LYS A 32 7.66 7.00 -8.33
N ILE A 33 7.57 5.71 -8.00
CA ILE A 33 7.03 5.20 -6.73
C ILE A 33 8.00 5.51 -5.58
N ILE A 34 9.29 5.42 -5.89
CA ILE A 34 10.40 5.77 -5.00
C ILE A 34 11.32 6.77 -5.69
N GLU A 35 12.08 7.51 -4.90
CA GLU A 35 13.13 8.39 -5.39
C GLU A 35 14.39 8.22 -4.55
N LYS A 36 15.55 8.26 -5.22
CA LYS A 36 16.85 8.26 -4.56
C LYS A 36 17.07 9.60 -3.89
N ILE A 37 17.64 9.60 -2.68
CA ILE A 37 18.00 10.82 -1.97
C ILE A 37 19.51 10.92 -1.77
N GLU A 38 20.02 12.15 -1.86
CA GLU A 38 21.41 12.50 -1.61
C GLU A 38 21.42 13.50 -0.45
N GLY A 39 21.74 13.04 0.76
CA GLY A 39 21.78 13.86 1.97
C GLY A 39 21.00 13.30 3.17
N GLU A 40 21.26 13.88 4.33
CA GLU A 40 20.56 13.57 5.57
C GLU A 40 19.49 14.64 5.84
N SER A 41 18.36 14.22 6.41
CA SER A 41 17.34 15.13 6.92
C SER A 41 17.37 15.06 8.44
N GLU A 42 17.25 16.21 9.11
CA GLU A 42 17.27 16.31 10.58
C GLU A 42 16.21 15.41 11.24
N THR A 43 14.99 15.40 10.67
CA THR A 43 13.89 14.55 11.14
C THR A 43 13.52 13.54 10.07
N SER A 44 13.87 12.27 10.28
CA SER A 44 13.55 11.20 9.34
C SER A 44 13.37 9.84 10.00
N HIS A 45 12.78 8.90 9.27
CA HIS A 45 12.57 7.53 9.73
C HIS A 45 12.88 6.53 8.62
N PHE A 46 13.44 5.37 9.00
CA PHE A 46 13.78 4.28 8.08
C PHE A 46 12.85 3.09 8.27
N LEU A 47 12.14 2.73 7.21
CA LEU A 47 11.32 1.53 7.13
C LEU A 47 12.21 0.30 6.98
N LEU A 48 11.84 -0.76 7.71
CA LEU A 48 12.38 -2.08 7.47
C LEU A 48 11.70 -2.67 6.24
N HIS A 49 12.47 -3.31 5.35
CA HIS A 49 11.89 -4.05 4.24
C HIS A 49 12.46 -5.47 4.15
N ARG A 50 11.66 -6.35 3.56
CA ARG A 50 12.05 -7.73 3.22
C ARG A 50 11.34 -8.18 1.95
N PRO A 51 11.95 -9.09 1.16
CA PRO A 51 11.25 -9.73 0.07
C PRO A 51 10.17 -10.67 0.62
N ARG A 52 8.96 -10.54 0.08
CA ARG A 52 7.92 -11.56 0.18
C ARG A 52 7.88 -12.28 -1.16
N VAL A 53 8.21 -13.56 -1.13
CA VAL A 53 8.17 -14.43 -2.29
C VAL A 53 6.79 -15.09 -2.33
N LYS A 54 6.04 -14.87 -3.42
CA LYS A 54 4.89 -15.70 -3.75
C LYS A 54 5.32 -16.64 -4.86
N THR A 55 5.19 -17.94 -4.59
CA THR A 55 5.41 -19.00 -5.56
C THR A 55 4.04 -19.45 -6.03
N ASP A 56 3.65 -19.04 -7.24
CA ASP A 56 2.51 -19.63 -7.93
C ASP A 56 3.01 -20.80 -8.79
N SER A 57 2.11 -21.67 -9.24
CA SER A 57 2.46 -22.92 -9.97
C SER A 57 3.30 -22.71 -11.24
N ILE A 58 3.40 -21.47 -11.74
CA ILE A 58 4.08 -21.11 -13.00
C ILE A 58 5.13 -20.01 -12.80
N THR A 59 4.98 -19.12 -11.80
CA THR A 59 5.87 -17.95 -11.65
C THR A 59 6.22 -17.66 -10.20
N ILE A 60 7.46 -17.21 -9.97
CA ILE A 60 7.92 -16.68 -8.68
C ILE A 60 7.85 -15.16 -8.75
N LYS A 61 6.99 -14.55 -7.94
CA LYS A 61 6.88 -13.09 -7.85
C LYS A 61 7.43 -12.60 -6.53
N ILE A 62 8.53 -11.83 -6.60
CA ILE A 62 9.11 -11.17 -5.43
C ILE A 62 8.46 -9.79 -5.26
N ARG A 63 8.04 -9.47 -4.04
CA ARG A 63 7.51 -8.15 -3.69
C ARG A 63 8.18 -7.61 -2.43
N PRO A 64 8.75 -6.40 -2.44
CA PRO A 64 9.19 -5.73 -1.23
C PRO A 64 8.00 -5.50 -0.28
N VAL A 65 8.15 -5.94 0.97
CA VAL A 65 7.20 -5.66 2.04
C VAL A 65 7.90 -4.78 3.06
N PHE A 66 7.30 -3.63 3.34
CA PHE A 66 7.77 -2.68 4.32
C PHE A 66 7.13 -2.91 5.69
N ASP A 67 7.81 -2.46 6.73
CA ASP A 67 7.37 -2.56 8.11
C ASP A 67 7.77 -1.30 8.88
N ALA A 68 6.78 -0.65 9.45
CA ALA A 68 6.90 0.53 10.31
C ALA A 68 6.74 0.20 11.81
N SER A 69 6.60 -1.09 12.16
CA SER A 69 6.51 -1.57 13.54
C SER A 69 7.84 -1.76 14.30
N PRO A 70 9.02 -1.93 13.66
CA PRO A 70 10.26 -2.06 14.41
C PRO A 70 10.49 -0.88 15.35
N ARG A 71 10.84 -1.18 16.59
CA ARG A 71 11.12 -0.21 17.64
C ARG A 71 12.41 -0.56 18.37
N GLU A 72 13.10 0.47 18.83
CA GLU A 72 14.20 0.31 19.78
C GLU A 72 13.62 0.13 21.19
N THR A 73 14.31 -0.60 22.06
CA THR A 73 13.89 -0.78 23.45
C THR A 73 13.67 0.58 24.12
N GLY A 74 12.48 0.80 24.65
CA GLY A 74 12.09 2.07 25.29
C GLY A 74 11.72 3.21 24.34
N LYS A 75 11.61 2.97 23.02
CA LYS A 75 11.15 3.97 22.04
C LYS A 75 9.90 3.53 21.28
N SER A 76 9.17 4.51 20.79
CA SER A 76 8.00 4.32 19.92
C SER A 76 8.40 3.92 18.50
N SER A 77 7.60 3.07 17.87
CA SER A 77 7.71 2.81 16.42
C SER A 77 7.11 3.95 15.61
N LEU A 78 7.37 4.02 14.30
CA LEU A 78 6.69 5.00 13.43
C LEU A 78 5.16 4.85 13.52
N ASN A 79 4.65 3.62 13.56
CA ASN A 79 3.21 3.38 13.69
C ASN A 79 2.61 3.90 15.01
N ASP A 80 3.40 4.00 16.08
CA ASP A 80 2.97 4.54 17.37
C ASP A 80 2.96 6.07 17.37
N LEU A 81 3.82 6.70 16.55
CA LEU A 81 3.95 8.15 16.43
C LEU A 81 2.94 8.75 15.44
N LEU A 82 2.49 7.97 14.47
CA LEU A 82 1.48 8.40 13.51
C LEU A 82 0.11 8.51 14.15
N TYR A 83 -0.64 9.54 13.74
CA TYR A 83 -2.01 9.72 14.18
C TYR A 83 -2.89 8.53 13.78
N LYS A 84 -3.48 7.87 14.78
CA LYS A 84 -4.43 6.76 14.60
C LYS A 84 -5.77 7.35 14.18
N SER A 85 -5.96 7.40 12.87
CA SER A 85 -7.18 7.94 12.29
C SER A 85 -8.39 7.03 12.57
N PRO A 86 -9.62 7.55 12.51
CA PRO A 86 -10.83 6.75 12.65
C PRO A 86 -10.84 5.59 11.65
N ASN A 87 -11.35 4.43 12.05
CA ASN A 87 -11.50 3.32 11.12
C ASN A 87 -12.68 3.61 10.18
N LEU A 88 -12.37 4.06 8.96
CA LEU A 88 -13.35 4.29 7.89
C LEU A 88 -13.66 3.03 7.07
N ILE A 89 -12.97 1.91 7.34
CA ILE A 89 -13.23 0.66 6.64
C ILE A 89 -14.50 0.02 7.20
N GLU A 90 -15.44 -0.23 6.31
CA GLU A 90 -16.69 -0.90 6.63
C GLU A 90 -16.43 -2.33 7.10
N GLN A 91 -17.24 -2.79 8.06
CA GLN A 91 -17.10 -4.13 8.57
C GLN A 91 -17.58 -5.14 7.53
N ILE A 92 -16.85 -6.24 7.38
CA ILE A 92 -17.18 -7.30 6.41
C ILE A 92 -18.63 -7.79 6.56
N PRO A 93 -19.21 -7.96 7.77
CA PRO A 93 -20.62 -8.31 7.92
C PRO A 93 -21.57 -7.29 7.29
N ASP A 94 -21.36 -6.00 7.50
CA ASP A 94 -22.20 -4.93 6.94
C ASP A 94 -22.18 -4.96 5.41
N ILE A 95 -20.99 -5.21 4.83
CA ILE A 95 -20.81 -5.35 3.39
C ILE A 95 -21.59 -6.58 2.87
N ILE A 96 -21.50 -7.72 3.56
CA ILE A 96 -22.22 -8.95 3.19
C ILE A 96 -23.73 -8.74 3.27
N ASP A 97 -24.22 -8.09 4.32
CA ASP A 97 -25.64 -7.80 4.51
C ASP A 97 -26.17 -6.87 3.43
N MET A 98 -25.38 -5.88 3.03
CA MET A 98 -25.66 -5.04 1.87
C MET A 98 -25.73 -5.89 0.59
N PHE A 99 -24.73 -6.73 0.29
CA PHE A 99 -24.76 -7.62 -0.88
C PHE A 99 -26.04 -8.48 -0.94
N ARG A 100 -26.51 -8.99 0.20
CA ARG A 100 -27.73 -9.83 0.29
C ARG A 100 -29.01 -9.02 0.15
N SER A 101 -29.01 -7.75 0.55
CA SER A 101 -30.19 -6.88 0.58
C SER A 101 -30.52 -6.26 -0.77
N TYR A 102 -29.58 -6.25 -1.71
CA TYR A 102 -29.73 -5.61 -3.02
C TYR A 102 -29.75 -6.62 -4.18
N PRO A 103 -30.58 -6.39 -5.21
CA PRO A 103 -30.73 -7.34 -6.31
C PRO A 103 -29.53 -7.37 -7.27
N ILE A 104 -28.71 -6.31 -7.28
CA ILE A 104 -27.53 -6.19 -8.15
C ILE A 104 -26.40 -5.56 -7.35
N SER A 105 -25.27 -6.26 -7.33
CA SER A 105 -24.02 -5.83 -6.71
C SER A 105 -22.86 -5.99 -7.69
N ILE A 106 -21.94 -5.04 -7.70
CA ILE A 106 -20.74 -5.01 -8.52
C ILE A 106 -19.54 -4.97 -7.57
N SER A 107 -18.55 -5.82 -7.82
CA SER A 107 -17.28 -5.79 -7.09
C SER A 107 -16.15 -5.56 -8.08
N ALA A 108 -15.19 -4.73 -7.69
CA ALA A 108 -13.96 -4.48 -8.45
C ALA A 108 -12.74 -4.54 -7.51
N ASP A 109 -11.63 -5.03 -8.03
CA ASP A 109 -10.33 -4.99 -7.34
C ASP A 109 -9.53 -3.80 -7.86
N ILE A 110 -9.01 -2.96 -6.95
CA ILE A 110 -8.12 -1.86 -7.31
C ILE A 110 -6.70 -2.34 -7.17
N GLU A 111 -6.11 -2.72 -8.29
CA GLU A 111 -4.71 -3.13 -8.32
C GLU A 111 -3.83 -1.98 -7.84
N LYS A 112 -2.91 -2.26 -6.89
CA LYS A 112 -1.94 -1.30 -6.39
C LYS A 112 -2.57 0.00 -5.84
N ALA A 113 -3.75 -0.06 -5.21
CA ALA A 113 -4.50 1.12 -4.76
C ALA A 113 -3.68 2.16 -3.95
N PHE A 114 -2.84 1.71 -3.00
CA PHE A 114 -2.00 2.62 -2.20
C PHE A 114 -0.96 3.38 -3.04
N LEU A 115 -0.48 2.77 -4.13
CA LEU A 115 0.46 3.37 -5.06
C LEU A 115 -0.19 4.47 -5.92
N GLN A 116 -1.53 4.55 -5.96
CA GLN A 116 -2.23 5.64 -6.64
C GLN A 116 -2.24 6.94 -5.82
N LEU A 117 -1.83 6.88 -4.54
CA LEU A 117 -1.87 8.03 -3.63
C LEU A 117 -0.46 8.58 -3.40
N GLY A 118 -0.25 9.83 -3.81
CA GLY A 118 0.98 10.56 -3.55
C GLY A 118 1.11 10.97 -2.09
N VAL A 119 2.33 10.96 -1.57
CA VAL A 119 2.70 11.49 -0.25
C VAL A 119 3.29 12.89 -0.43
N ALA A 120 2.83 13.83 0.40
CA ALA A 120 3.35 15.20 0.44
C ALA A 120 4.86 15.19 0.72
N LEU A 121 5.61 16.08 0.08
CA LEU A 121 7.07 16.09 0.10
C LEU A 121 7.65 16.11 1.53
N GLU A 122 7.04 16.90 2.40
CA GLU A 122 7.37 17.05 3.83
C GLU A 122 7.23 15.77 4.66
N HIS A 123 6.44 14.79 4.22
CA HIS A 123 6.24 13.53 4.93
C HIS A 123 7.06 12.36 4.36
N ARG A 124 7.64 12.50 3.16
CA ARG A 124 8.38 11.42 2.50
C ARG A 124 9.62 10.99 3.27
N ASP A 125 10.21 11.90 4.04
CA ASP A 125 11.41 11.61 4.84
C ASP A 125 11.17 10.65 6.00
N PHE A 126 9.91 10.33 6.33
CA PHE A 126 9.56 9.27 7.27
C PHE A 126 9.42 7.89 6.60
N LEU A 127 9.48 7.84 5.28
CA LEU A 127 9.31 6.66 4.44
C LEU A 127 10.61 6.24 3.75
N LYS A 128 11.76 6.55 4.37
CA LYS A 128 13.09 6.19 3.83
C LYS A 128 13.34 4.70 4.00
N PHE A 129 14.20 4.12 3.17
CA PHE A 129 14.70 2.77 3.35
C PHE A 129 16.08 2.62 2.69
N PHE A 130 16.84 1.62 3.14
CA PHE A 130 18.14 1.32 2.56
C PHE A 130 17.98 0.43 1.34
N TYR A 131 18.64 0.77 0.23
CA TYR A 131 18.71 -0.12 -0.92
C TYR A 131 19.51 -1.39 -0.56
N PRO A 132 19.08 -2.60 -0.99
CA PRO A 132 19.80 -3.84 -0.73
C PRO A 132 21.11 -3.88 -1.54
N THR A 133 22.23 -3.46 -0.92
CA THR A 133 23.58 -3.51 -1.49
C THR A 133 24.58 -4.28 -0.63
N ASN A 134 25.49 -5.02 -1.29
CA ASN A 134 26.57 -5.77 -0.65
C ASN A 134 27.81 -4.91 -0.38
N CYS A 135 27.90 -3.72 -1.00
CA CYS A 135 29.09 -2.89 -0.89
C CYS A 135 29.15 -2.20 0.48
N ILE A 136 30.22 -2.49 1.22
CA ILE A 136 30.57 -1.82 2.49
C ILE A 136 31.17 -0.42 2.23
N LEU A 137 31.75 -0.20 1.05
CA LEU A 137 32.56 0.97 0.70
C LEU A 137 31.79 2.12 0.04
N THR A 138 30.59 1.87 -0.49
CA THR A 138 29.75 2.93 -1.07
C THR A 138 28.82 3.48 0.00
N LEU A 139 28.73 4.81 0.10
CA LEU A 139 27.68 5.53 0.81
C LEU A 139 26.36 4.78 0.67
N GLN A 140 25.74 4.43 1.80
CA GLN A 140 24.50 3.65 1.81
C GLN A 140 23.48 4.35 0.92
N ILE A 141 23.05 3.67 -0.15
CA ILE A 141 22.06 4.22 -1.06
C ILE A 141 20.73 4.22 -0.32
N VAL A 142 20.15 5.41 -0.17
CA VAL A 142 18.87 5.60 0.49
C VAL A 142 17.84 6.02 -0.55
N TYR A 143 16.70 5.37 -0.50
CA TYR A 143 15.50 5.74 -1.24
C TYR A 143 14.43 6.18 -0.25
N ARG A 144 13.45 6.95 -0.73
CA ARG A 144 12.21 7.22 -0.01
C ARG A 144 11.00 7.00 -0.90
N HIS A 145 9.87 6.68 -0.30
CA HIS A 145 8.62 6.53 -1.04
C HIS A 145 7.99 7.87 -1.37
N CYS A 146 7.52 8.00 -2.61
CA CYS A 146 6.72 9.12 -3.10
C CYS A 146 5.22 8.86 -2.94
N GLN A 147 4.84 7.61 -2.71
CA GLN A 147 3.46 7.14 -2.64
C GLN A 147 3.18 6.45 -1.30
N VAL A 148 1.90 6.28 -0.97
CA VAL A 148 1.49 5.66 0.29
C VAL A 148 1.98 4.21 0.36
N VAL A 149 2.63 3.87 1.47
CA VAL A 149 3.24 2.56 1.69
C VAL A 149 2.31 1.66 2.47
N PHE A 150 2.30 0.37 2.15
CA PHE A 150 1.52 -0.61 2.89
C PHE A 150 2.11 -0.89 4.29
N ARG A 151 1.28 -1.36 5.24
CA ARG A 151 1.65 -1.67 6.65
C ARG A 151 2.10 -0.47 7.50
N ILE A 152 1.69 0.73 7.10
CA ILE A 152 1.74 1.92 7.94
C ILE A 152 0.34 2.15 8.52
N SER A 153 0.26 2.51 9.80
CA SER A 153 -1.00 2.62 10.55
C SER A 153 -2.00 3.61 9.93
N SER A 154 -1.53 4.68 9.31
CA SER A 154 -2.38 5.70 8.65
C SER A 154 -2.79 5.35 7.22
N SER A 155 -2.08 4.45 6.54
CA SER A 155 -2.33 4.15 5.11
C SER A 155 -3.75 3.68 4.80
N PRO A 156 -4.37 2.77 5.58
CA PRO A 156 -5.73 2.33 5.29
C PRO A 156 -6.73 3.49 5.34
N PHE A 157 -6.57 4.40 6.30
CA PHE A 157 -7.39 5.61 6.41
C PHE A 157 -7.18 6.56 5.21
N LEU A 158 -5.94 6.80 4.80
CA LEU A 158 -5.66 7.68 3.66
C LEU A 158 -6.35 7.18 2.39
N LEU A 159 -6.31 5.88 2.16
CA LEU A 159 -6.99 5.27 1.02
C LEU A 159 -8.50 5.32 1.13
N ALA A 160 -9.01 4.99 2.31
CA ALA A 160 -10.42 5.10 2.65
C ALA A 160 -11.00 6.51 2.40
N ALA A 161 -10.32 7.53 2.91
CA ALA A 161 -10.71 8.93 2.77
C ALA A 161 -10.64 9.39 1.31
N ALA A 162 -9.57 9.04 0.60
CA ALA A 162 -9.42 9.37 -0.82
C ALA A 162 -10.52 8.73 -1.68
N LEU A 163 -10.82 7.45 -1.45
CA LEU A 163 -11.91 6.75 -2.13
C LEU A 163 -13.26 7.41 -1.83
N SER A 164 -13.56 7.64 -0.55
CA SER A 164 -14.82 8.30 -0.14
C SER A 164 -14.99 9.66 -0.82
N HIS A 165 -13.93 10.48 -0.83
CA HIS A 165 -13.92 11.78 -1.50
C HIS A 165 -14.15 11.66 -3.01
N LEU A 166 -13.43 10.77 -3.71
CA LEU A 166 -13.63 10.56 -5.15
C LEU A 166 -15.07 10.16 -5.48
N LEU A 167 -15.64 9.30 -4.65
CA LEU A 167 -16.98 8.74 -4.84
C LEU A 167 -18.10 9.73 -4.51
N GLU A 168 -17.84 10.69 -3.64
CA GLU A 168 -18.73 11.84 -3.42
C GLU A 168 -18.89 12.72 -4.66
N HIS A 169 -17.86 12.78 -5.50
CA HIS A 169 -17.82 13.62 -6.70
C HIS A 169 -18.23 12.87 -7.98
N VAL A 170 -18.65 11.60 -7.87
CA VAL A 170 -19.19 10.84 -9.01
C VAL A 170 -20.67 11.22 -9.25
N PRO A 171 -21.05 11.64 -10.48
CA PRO A 171 -22.41 12.13 -10.78
C PRO A 171 -23.51 11.05 -10.66
N ALA A 172 -23.17 9.77 -10.54
CA ALA A 172 -24.10 8.64 -10.51
C ALA A 172 -24.73 8.32 -9.13
N LYS A 173 -24.51 9.17 -8.11
CA LYS A 173 -24.83 8.88 -6.70
C LYS A 173 -26.31 8.60 -6.37
N LYS A 174 -27.26 8.95 -7.24
CA LYS A 174 -28.70 8.84 -6.93
C LYS A 174 -29.21 7.40 -6.74
N HIS A 175 -28.46 6.36 -7.15
CA HIS A 175 -28.93 4.97 -7.10
C HIS A 175 -27.91 3.92 -6.58
N MET A 176 -26.73 4.34 -6.15
CA MET A 176 -25.68 3.42 -5.69
C MET A 176 -25.32 3.66 -4.22
N GLN A 177 -25.43 2.61 -3.41
CA GLN A 177 -24.74 2.50 -2.13
C GLN A 177 -23.38 1.86 -2.35
N LEU A 178 -22.40 2.26 -1.56
CA LEU A 178 -21.02 2.02 -1.88
C LEU A 178 -20.26 1.65 -0.63
N ALA A 179 -19.55 0.55 -0.74
CA ALA A 179 -18.71 -0.03 0.29
C ALA A 179 -17.32 -0.27 -0.26
N TYR A 180 -16.31 -0.29 0.60
CA TYR A 180 -15.03 -0.87 0.23
C TYR A 180 -14.40 -1.54 1.45
N PHE A 181 -13.57 -2.54 1.18
CA PHE A 181 -12.77 -3.19 2.19
C PHE A 181 -11.36 -3.42 1.67
N SER A 182 -10.37 -3.22 2.53
CA SER A 182 -8.99 -3.56 2.23
C SER A 182 -8.68 -4.98 2.72
N ASP A 183 -8.38 -5.90 1.81
CA ASP A 183 -7.75 -7.17 2.17
C ASP A 183 -6.23 -6.93 2.26
N THR A 184 -5.71 -6.96 3.48
CA THR A 184 -4.29 -6.73 3.79
C THR A 184 -3.31 -7.68 3.08
N SER A 185 -3.81 -8.74 2.43
CA SER A 185 -3.00 -9.74 1.74
C SER A 185 -3.15 -9.76 0.22
N GLN A 186 -4.22 -9.17 -0.33
CA GLN A 186 -4.58 -9.28 -1.75
C GLN A 186 -4.87 -7.96 -2.48
N GLY A 187 -5.09 -6.84 -1.79
CA GLY A 187 -5.39 -5.56 -2.45
C GLY A 187 -6.55 -4.83 -1.79
N VAL A 188 -7.07 -3.81 -2.47
CA VAL A 188 -8.23 -3.06 -1.98
C VAL A 188 -9.39 -3.34 -2.91
N LYS A 189 -10.45 -3.93 -2.35
CA LYS A 189 -11.65 -4.27 -3.09
C LYS A 189 -12.71 -3.22 -2.82
N VAL A 190 -13.22 -2.64 -3.90
CA VAL A 190 -14.35 -1.72 -3.86
C VAL A 190 -15.60 -2.47 -4.30
N VAL A 191 -16.67 -2.28 -3.54
CA VAL A 191 -17.96 -2.93 -3.72
C VAL A 191 -19.00 -1.85 -3.97
N LEU A 192 -19.53 -1.80 -5.19
CA LEU A 192 -20.63 -0.92 -5.55
C LEU A 192 -21.94 -1.70 -5.54
N VAL A 193 -22.94 -1.22 -4.82
CA VAL A 193 -24.25 -1.88 -4.73
C VAL A 193 -25.36 -0.94 -5.21
N ARG A 194 -26.26 -1.44 -6.06
CA ARG A 194 -27.32 -0.63 -6.66
C ARG A 194 -28.69 -0.94 -6.06
N ALA A 195 -29.44 0.10 -5.70
CA ALA A 195 -30.83 -0.02 -5.25
C ALA A 195 -31.82 -0.06 -6.43
N LYS A 196 -32.95 -0.76 -6.22
CA LYS A 196 -33.99 -1.15 -7.20
C LYS A 196 -34.34 -0.08 -8.23
N SER A 197 -34.00 -0.34 -9.49
CA SER A 197 -34.94 -0.18 -10.60
C SER A 197 -34.78 -1.39 -11.52
N ARG A 198 -35.87 -1.93 -12.06
CA ARG A 198 -35.82 -2.99 -13.07
C ARG A 198 -34.83 -2.58 -14.17
N VAL A 199 -33.73 -3.32 -14.32
CA VAL A 199 -32.82 -3.15 -15.45
C VAL A 199 -32.98 -4.39 -16.30
N THR A 200 -33.57 -4.19 -17.47
CA THR A 200 -33.43 -5.08 -18.62
C THR A 200 -31.94 -5.36 -18.82
N LEU A 201 -31.54 -6.62 -18.75
CA LEU A 201 -30.17 -7.10 -18.99
C LEU A 201 -29.59 -6.45 -20.25
N LEU A 202 -28.77 -5.40 -20.09
CA LEU A 202 -27.86 -4.99 -21.15
C LEU A 202 -26.73 -6.01 -21.14
N LYS A 203 -26.84 -6.94 -22.10
CA LYS A 203 -25.88 -7.97 -22.53
C LYS A 203 -24.62 -8.09 -21.66
N GLN A 204 -24.45 -9.26 -21.04
CA GLN A 204 -23.14 -9.74 -20.61
C GLN A 204 -22.14 -9.52 -21.75
N VAL A 205 -21.20 -8.59 -21.55
CA VAL A 205 -20.03 -8.48 -22.40
C VAL A 205 -19.08 -9.56 -21.93
N THR A 206 -19.13 -10.70 -22.61
CA THR A 206 -18.14 -11.77 -22.45
C THR A 206 -16.83 -11.24 -23.01
N ILE A 207 -15.86 -10.95 -22.13
CA ILE A 207 -14.48 -10.71 -22.55
C ILE A 207 -13.84 -12.09 -22.76
N PRO A 208 -13.41 -12.44 -23.99
CA PRO A 208 -12.86 -13.76 -24.27
C PRO A 208 -11.51 -13.96 -23.58
N ARG A 209 -11.24 -15.23 -23.26
CA ARG A 209 -10.03 -15.71 -22.56
C ARG A 209 -8.74 -15.38 -23.29
#